data_AF-A0AAD9UIQ9-F1
#
_entry.id   AF-A0AAD9UIQ9-F1
#
_cell.length_a   1.000
_cell.length_b   1.000
_cell.length_c   1.000
_cell.angle_alpha   90.00
_cell.angle_beta   90.00
_cell.angle_gamma   90.00
#
_symmetry.space_group_name_H-M   'P 1'
#
loop_
_entity.id
_entity.type
_entity.pdbx_description
1 polymer ?
#
loop_
_entity_poly.entity_id
_entity_poly.type
_entity_poly.pdbx_seq_one_letter_code
_entity_poly.pdbx_strand_id
1 'polypeptide(L)'
;MFIRTDHSNYVATFPDMYRYLVMDVEAHKTIEQLGTGALLIYRTEKVFREVLWWFYLCSLGRSCILPTADRFCRLDPKDRYSTHAHCHRFDQSIVNVLLSNIWLTDGKSYTAKEDFFLIRRYVTHTYTVNVCKKTNT
;
A
#
# COMPACT_ATOMS: atom_id res chain seq x y z
N MET A 1 -8.36 2.04 -4.22
CA MET A 1 -7.68 2.50 -5.41
C MET A 1 -6.23 2.76 -5.02
N PHE A 2 -5.30 2.14 -5.75
CA PHE A 2 -3.87 2.37 -5.61
C PHE A 2 -3.50 3.73 -6.20
N ILE A 3 -3.31 4.74 -5.34
CA ILE A 3 -2.80 6.05 -5.73
C ILE A 3 -1.30 6.06 -5.40
N ARG A 4 -0.44 6.40 -6.36
CA ARG A 4 0.99 6.57 -6.08
C ARG A 4 1.18 7.66 -5.04
N THR A 5 1.87 7.33 -3.96
CA THR A 5 2.36 8.31 -3.00
C THR A 5 3.64 8.95 -3.54
N ASP A 6 4.11 9.99 -2.87
CA ASP A 6 5.33 10.73 -3.23
C ASP A 6 6.58 10.21 -2.49
N HIS A 7 6.51 8.98 -1.94
CA HIS A 7 7.57 8.34 -1.18
C HIS A 7 7.60 6.84 -1.39
N SER A 8 8.74 6.21 -1.09
CA SER A 8 8.88 4.77 -1.25
C SER A 8 8.08 3.98 -0.21
N ASN A 9 7.82 2.71 -0.51
CA ASN A 9 7.26 1.79 0.48
C ASN A 9 8.21 1.56 1.66
N TYR A 10 9.52 1.58 1.40
CA TYR A 10 10.54 1.44 2.44
C TYR A 10 10.42 2.52 3.51
N VAL A 11 10.26 3.79 3.11
CA VAL A 11 10.22 4.91 4.06
C VAL A 11 9.07 4.81 5.07
N ALA A 12 7.98 4.16 4.69
CA ALA A 12 6.74 4.10 5.44
C ALA A 12 6.42 2.71 6.05
N THR A 13 7.32 1.75 5.88
CA THR A 13 7.17 0.40 6.41
C THR A 13 8.14 0.19 7.57
N PHE A 14 7.60 -0.13 8.74
CA PHE A 14 8.40 -0.31 9.93
C PHE A 14 9.27 -1.58 9.78
N PRO A 15 10.56 -1.54 10.17
CA PRO A 15 11.49 -2.66 9.93
C PRO A 15 11.03 -4.00 10.48
N ASP A 16 10.25 -4.03 11.57
CA ASP A 16 9.75 -5.27 12.16
C ASP A 16 8.86 -6.07 11.20
N MET A 17 8.15 -5.42 10.28
CA MET A 17 7.33 -6.11 9.27
C MET A 17 8.19 -7.04 8.39
N TYR A 18 9.43 -6.66 8.09
CA TYR A 18 10.35 -7.43 7.26
C TYR A 18 10.83 -8.72 7.92
N ARG A 19 10.60 -8.87 9.23
CA ARG A 19 10.84 -10.12 9.97
C ARG A 19 9.75 -11.17 9.71
N TYR A 20 8.57 -10.73 9.24
CA TYR A 20 7.43 -11.59 8.93
C TYR A 20 7.25 -11.78 7.43
N LEU A 21 7.48 -10.73 6.65
CA LEU A 21 7.30 -10.73 5.20
C LEU A 21 8.66 -10.47 4.54
N VAL A 22 9.27 -11.53 4.00
CA VAL A 22 10.56 -11.44 3.30
C VAL A 22 10.39 -10.64 2.02
N MET A 23 11.30 -9.71 1.74
CA MET A 23 11.28 -8.87 0.56
C MET A 23 12.66 -8.32 0.22
N ASP A 24 12.82 -7.87 -1.03
CA ASP A 24 13.99 -7.08 -1.44
C ASP A 24 13.82 -5.62 -0.97
N VAL A 25 14.53 -5.28 0.11
CA VAL A 25 14.50 -3.96 0.73
C VAL A 25 15.05 -2.88 -0.20
N GLU A 26 16.11 -3.17 -0.96
CA GLU A 26 16.74 -2.19 -1.85
C GLU A 26 15.84 -1.89 -3.04
N ALA A 27 15.17 -2.90 -3.60
CA ALA A 27 14.15 -2.69 -4.63
C ALA A 27 13.06 -1.73 -4.13
N HIS A 28 12.64 -1.87 -2.86
CA HIS A 28 11.58 -1.05 -2.27
C HIS A 28 11.97 0.36 -1.88
N LYS A 29 13.26 0.69 -1.90
CA LYS A 29 13.72 2.07 -1.85
C LYS A 29 13.54 2.78 -3.19
N THR A 30 13.26 2.08 -4.28
CA THR A 30 13.10 2.68 -5.62
C THR A 30 11.65 2.77 -6.09
N ILE A 31 10.71 2.16 -5.37
CA ILE A 31 9.31 2.05 -5.77
C ILE A 31 8.44 2.88 -4.85
N GLU A 32 7.64 3.75 -5.45
CA GLU A 32 6.60 4.52 -4.75
C GLU A 32 5.61 3.58 -4.06
N GLN A 33 5.30 3.87 -2.80
CA GLN A 33 4.21 3.18 -2.13
C GLN A 33 2.89 3.52 -2.80
N LEU A 34 2.04 2.53 -3.00
CA LEU A 34 0.69 2.73 -3.49
C LEU A 34 -0.28 2.83 -2.31
N GLY A 35 -1.14 3.85 -2.32
CA GLY A 35 -2.19 4.07 -1.33
C GLY A 35 -3.22 2.94 -1.33
N THR A 36 -3.61 2.43 -0.18
CA THR A 36 -4.55 1.29 -0.06
C THR A 36 -5.89 1.69 0.56
N GLY A 37 -6.33 2.94 0.38
CA GLY A 37 -7.57 3.42 1.00
C GLY A 37 -8.85 2.67 0.57
N ALA A 38 -8.80 1.91 -0.52
CA ALA A 38 -9.82 0.93 -0.88
C ALA A 38 -9.17 -0.21 -1.69
N LEU A 39 -9.54 -1.45 -1.47
CA LEU A 39 -9.00 -2.60 -2.21
C LEU A 39 -10.15 -3.42 -2.77
N LEU A 40 -10.10 -3.73 -4.06
CA LEU A 40 -10.95 -4.74 -4.68
C LEU A 40 -10.10 -5.99 -4.86
N ILE A 41 -10.43 -7.06 -4.14
CA ILE A 41 -9.65 -8.29 -4.13
C ILE A 41 -10.53 -9.42 -4.66
N TYR A 42 -10.13 -10.01 -5.78
CA TYR A 42 -10.78 -11.19 -6.32
C TYR A 42 -10.23 -12.45 -5.64
N ARG A 43 -11.13 -13.28 -5.10
CA ARG A 43 -10.76 -14.53 -4.43
C ARG A 43 -10.42 -15.62 -5.47
N THR A 44 -9.22 -15.55 -6.03
CA THR A 44 -8.61 -16.66 -6.77
C THR A 44 -7.71 -17.46 -5.83
N GLU A 45 -7.39 -18.71 -6.18
CA GLU A 45 -6.48 -19.52 -5.36
C GLU A 45 -5.12 -18.84 -5.20
N LYS A 46 -4.58 -18.27 -6.28
CA LYS A 46 -3.32 -17.51 -6.27
C LYS A 46 -3.38 -16.33 -5.31
N VAL A 47 -4.40 -15.47 -5.44
CA VAL A 47 -4.55 -14.30 -4.56
C VAL A 47 -4.76 -14.71 -3.11
N PHE A 48 -5.50 -15.80 -2.86
CA PHE A 48 -5.68 -16.30 -1.50
C PHE A 48 -4.36 -16.75 -0.88
N ARG A 49 -3.60 -17.60 -1.57
CA ARG A 49 -2.35 -18.18 -1.05
C ARG A 49 -1.20 -17.16 -0.97
N GLU A 50 -1.08 -16.29 -1.96
CA GLU A 50 0.08 -15.38 -2.07
C GLU A 50 -0.17 -14.00 -1.45
N VAL A 51 -1.43 -13.57 -1.28
CA VAL A 51 -1.76 -12.25 -0.70
C VAL A 51 -2.56 -12.39 0.59
N LEU A 52 -3.79 -12.92 0.52
CA LEU A 52 -4.71 -12.85 1.67
C LEU A 52 -4.22 -13.65 2.87
N TRP A 53 -3.62 -14.82 2.65
CA TRP A 53 -3.09 -15.66 3.73
C TRP A 53 -1.97 -14.95 4.49
N TRP A 54 -1.01 -14.36 3.78
CA TRP A 54 0.09 -13.63 4.40
C TRP A 54 -0.35 -12.32 5.05
N PHE A 55 -1.29 -11.61 4.43
CA PHE A 55 -1.93 -10.45 5.05
C PHE A 55 -2.57 -10.85 6.38
N TYR A 56 -3.34 -11.94 6.39
CA TYR A 56 -3.99 -12.46 7.61
C TYR A 56 -2.95 -12.83 8.68
N LEU A 57 -1.92 -13.60 8.34
CA LEU A 57 -0.87 -13.99 9.29
C LEU A 57 -0.14 -12.78 9.89
N CYS A 58 0.22 -11.79 9.08
CA CYS A 58 0.82 -10.54 9.56
C CYS A 58 -0.14 -9.78 10.50
N SER A 59 -1.44 -9.77 10.19
CA SER A 59 -2.46 -9.12 11.02
C SER A 59 -2.59 -9.75 12.42
N LEU A 60 -2.18 -11.01 12.60
CA LEU A 60 -2.17 -11.68 13.91
C LEU A 60 -0.98 -11.24 14.78
N GLY A 61 0.10 -10.75 14.17
CA GLY A 61 1.31 -10.32 14.86
C GLY A 61 1.32 -8.81 15.09
N ARG A 62 1.23 -8.36 16.35
CA ARG A 62 1.26 -6.92 16.67
C ARG A 62 2.47 -6.19 16.06
N SER A 63 3.65 -6.77 16.16
CA SER A 63 4.89 -6.21 15.58
C SER A 63 4.91 -6.19 14.06
N CYS A 64 4.07 -6.98 13.39
CA CYS A 64 3.95 -6.95 11.93
C CYS A 64 2.99 -5.83 11.49
N ILE A 65 1.76 -5.81 12.00
CA ILE A 65 0.73 -4.86 11.56
C ILE A 65 0.76 -3.51 12.29
N LEU A 66 1.12 -3.48 13.58
CA LEU A 66 1.04 -2.31 14.45
C LEU A 66 2.26 -2.19 15.40
N PRO A 67 3.51 -2.19 14.86
CA PRO A 67 4.72 -2.01 15.68
C PRO A 67 4.81 -0.63 16.33
N THR A 68 4.19 0.39 15.73
CA THR A 68 4.09 1.75 16.26
C THR A 68 2.68 2.30 16.05
N ALA A 69 2.26 3.25 16.89
CA ALA A 69 1.00 3.97 16.70
C ALA A 69 1.12 5.17 15.75
N ASP A 70 2.35 5.60 15.42
CA ASP A 70 2.56 6.76 14.53
C ASP A 70 2.34 6.38 13.06
N ARG A 71 1.22 6.85 12.52
CA ARG A 71 0.84 6.70 11.11
C ARG A 71 1.24 7.88 10.22
N PHE A 72 1.78 8.94 10.83
CA PHE A 72 2.12 10.19 10.17
C PHE A 72 3.61 10.22 9.83
N CYS A 73 3.93 9.79 8.60
CA CYS A 73 5.29 9.80 8.08
C CYS A 73 5.74 11.23 7.79
N ARG A 74 6.65 11.75 8.60
CA ARG A 74 7.32 13.04 8.37
C ARG A 74 8.47 12.81 7.40
N LEU A 75 8.19 12.96 6.12
CA LEU A 75 9.16 12.73 5.05
C LEU A 75 10.13 13.90 4.95
N ASP A 76 11.42 13.62 4.83
CA ASP A 76 12.39 14.64 4.41
C ASP A 76 12.13 14.97 2.93
N PRO A 77 11.88 16.24 2.55
CA PRO A 77 11.74 16.62 1.14
C PRO A 77 12.94 16.24 0.26
N LYS A 78 14.13 16.08 0.86
CA LYS A 78 15.36 15.69 0.15
C LYS A 78 15.57 14.18 0.10
N ASP A 79 14.94 13.42 0.99
CA ASP A 79 15.00 11.96 1.02
C ASP A 79 13.63 11.36 1.34
N ARG A 80 12.91 11.01 0.28
CA ARG A 80 11.59 10.38 0.35
C ARG A 80 11.64 8.88 0.05
N TYR A 81 12.83 8.31 -0.09
CA TYR A 81 12.99 6.98 -0.69
C TYR A 81 13.89 6.06 0.14
N SER A 82 15.00 6.55 0.65
CA SER A 82 16.07 5.74 1.25
C SER A 82 16.12 5.75 2.78
N THR A 83 15.52 6.76 3.43
CA THR A 83 15.53 6.87 4.91
C THR A 83 14.14 6.62 5.50
N HIS A 84 14.05 5.71 6.47
CA HIS A 84 12.79 5.39 7.14
C HIS A 84 12.27 6.57 7.98
N ALA A 85 10.98 6.92 7.83
CA ALA A 85 10.38 8.12 8.43
C ALA A 85 9.85 7.92 9.87
N HIS A 86 10.26 6.83 10.55
CA HIS A 86 9.86 6.48 11.92
C HIS A 86 8.34 6.37 12.13
N CYS A 87 7.61 6.03 11.08
CA CYS A 87 6.17 5.83 11.05
C CYS A 87 5.83 4.40 10.58
N HIS A 88 4.55 4.06 10.56
CA HIS A 88 4.09 2.86 9.87
C HIS A 88 2.74 3.05 9.20
N ARG A 89 2.61 2.57 7.95
CA ARG A 89 1.37 2.63 7.17
C ARG A 89 0.61 1.30 7.14
N PHE A 90 0.73 0.48 8.18
CA PHE A 90 -0.14 -0.66 8.49
C PHE A 90 -0.47 -1.56 7.28
N ASP A 91 -1.75 -1.65 6.93
CA ASP A 91 -2.31 -2.40 5.79
C ASP A 91 -1.74 -1.94 4.44
N GLN A 92 -1.46 -0.64 4.30
CA GLN A 92 -0.81 -0.09 3.11
C GLN A 92 0.58 -0.68 2.90
N SER A 93 1.38 -0.76 3.96
CA SER A 93 2.73 -1.35 3.90
C SER A 93 2.67 -2.82 3.51
N ILE A 94 1.83 -3.63 4.18
CA ILE A 94 1.70 -5.08 3.90
C ILE A 94 1.36 -5.33 2.45
N VAL A 95 0.35 -4.62 1.94
CA VAL A 95 -0.12 -4.84 0.56
C VAL A 95 0.99 -4.49 -0.43
N ASN A 96 1.71 -3.38 -0.23
CA ASN A 96 2.80 -3.03 -1.13
C ASN A 96 3.94 -4.05 -1.10
N VAL A 97 4.27 -4.61 0.07
CA VAL A 97 5.27 -5.69 0.20
C VAL A 97 4.80 -6.98 -0.51
N LEU A 98 3.55 -7.38 -0.32
CA LEU A 98 3.05 -8.63 -0.92
C LEU A 98 2.93 -8.52 -2.44
N LEU A 99 2.40 -7.40 -2.94
CA LEU A 99 2.20 -7.24 -4.37
C LEU A 99 3.53 -7.09 -5.12
N SER A 100 4.50 -6.37 -4.55
CA SER A 100 5.83 -6.24 -5.18
C SER A 100 6.58 -7.56 -5.27
N ASN A 101 6.44 -8.44 -4.27
CA ASN A 101 7.04 -9.78 -4.27
C ASN A 101 6.46 -10.68 -5.38
N ILE A 102 5.17 -10.54 -5.69
CA ILE A 102 4.49 -11.36 -6.70
C ILE A 102 4.72 -10.83 -8.12
N TRP A 103 4.69 -9.50 -8.30
CA TRP A 103 4.72 -8.84 -9.61
C TRP A 103 6.03 -8.09 -9.91
N LEU A 104 7.11 -8.42 -9.19
CA LEU A 104 8.47 -7.92 -9.44
C LEU A 104 8.51 -6.40 -9.62
N THR A 105 7.81 -5.67 -8.75
CA THR A 105 7.78 -4.20 -8.72
C THR A 105 6.99 -3.51 -9.86
N ASP A 106 6.37 -4.26 -10.78
CA ASP A 106 5.49 -3.68 -11.79
C ASP A 106 4.14 -3.25 -11.21
N GLY A 107 4.10 -2.01 -10.71
CA GLY A 107 2.88 -1.38 -10.21
C GLY A 107 1.71 -1.42 -11.18
N LYS A 108 1.94 -1.48 -12.50
CA LYS A 108 0.87 -1.51 -13.51
C LYS A 108 0.09 -2.83 -13.52
N SER A 109 0.67 -3.91 -12.99
CA SER A 109 0.06 -5.23 -12.95
C SER A 109 -1.06 -5.36 -11.92
N TYR A 110 -1.11 -4.46 -10.93
CA TYR A 110 -2.10 -4.50 -9.83
C TYR A 110 -2.75 -3.15 -9.52
N THR A 111 -2.41 -2.09 -10.25
CA THR A 111 -3.26 -0.89 -10.35
C THR A 111 -4.39 -1.13 -11.32
N ALA A 112 -5.61 -0.80 -10.92
CA ALA A 112 -6.79 -0.94 -11.78
C ALA A 112 -6.67 0.00 -13.01
N LYS A 113 -7.10 -0.50 -14.17
CA LYS A 113 -6.88 0.13 -15.49
C LYS A 113 -8.10 0.91 -15.98
N GLU A 114 -9.21 0.76 -15.30
CA GLU A 114 -10.53 1.30 -15.64
C GLU A 114 -10.69 2.74 -15.11
N ASP A 115 -11.69 3.47 -15.63
CA ASP A 115 -12.12 4.73 -15.04
C ASP A 115 -12.87 4.48 -13.73
N PHE A 116 -12.68 5.36 -12.75
CA PHE A 116 -13.34 5.23 -11.44
C PHE A 116 -14.32 6.36 -11.16
N PHE A 117 -15.33 6.06 -10.36
CA PHE A 117 -16.23 7.06 -9.80
C PHE A 117 -15.79 7.39 -8.37
N LEU A 118 -15.45 8.65 -8.11
CA LEU A 118 -15.34 9.16 -6.75
C LEU A 118 -16.74 9.52 -6.25
N ILE A 119 -17.24 8.75 -5.29
CA ILE A 119 -18.52 9.01 -4.64
C ILE A 119 -18.26 9.67 -3.29
N ARG A 120 -18.54 10.98 -3.17
CA ARG A 120 -18.55 11.65 -1.86
C ARG A 120 -19.95 11.57 -1.28
N ARG A 121 -20.06 11.02 -0.08
CA ARG A 121 -21.32 10.88 0.66
C ARG A 121 -21.39 11.93 1.76
N TYR A 122 -22.52 12.60 1.88
CA TYR A 122 -22.77 13.60 2.91
C TYR A 122 -23.78 13.07 3.93
N VAL A 123 -23.74 13.62 5.15
CA VAL A 123 -24.65 13.24 6.25
C VAL A 123 -26.13 13.46 5.89
N THR A 124 -26.39 14.36 4.94
CA THR A 124 -27.72 14.68 4.38
C THR A 124 -28.27 13.64 3.41
N HIS A 125 -27.65 12.45 3.30
CA HIS A 125 -28.00 11.41 2.31
C HIS A 125 -27.87 11.84 0.84
N THR A 126 -27.20 12.96 0.59
CA THR A 126 -26.83 13.37 -0.76
C THR A 126 -25.46 12.80 -1.14
N TYR A 127 -25.25 12.60 -2.43
CA TYR A 127 -23.97 12.14 -2.96
C TYR A 127 -23.54 12.96 -4.17
N THR A 128 -22.23 13.23 -4.26
CA THR A 128 -21.63 13.74 -5.50
C THR A 128 -20.82 12.63 -6.14
N VAL A 129 -21.05 12.41 -7.42
CA VAL A 129 -20.30 11.45 -8.23
C VAL A 129 -19.41 12.23 -9.17
N ASN A 130 -18.11 12.00 -9.08
CA ASN A 130 -17.14 12.55 -10.02
C ASN A 130 -16.50 11.42 -10.79
N VAL A 131 -16.44 11.54 -12.12
CA VAL A 131 -15.68 10.61 -12.96
C VAL A 131 -14.21 10.99 -12.88
N CYS A 132 -13.42 10.13 -12.27
CA CYS A 132 -11.97 10.25 -12.23
C CYS A 132 -11.40 9.51 -13.45
N LYS A 133 -11.09 10.27 -14.50
CA LYS A 133 -10.35 9.75 -15.64
C LYS A 133 -8.90 9.52 -15.24
N LYS A 134 -8.30 8.42 -15.67
CA LYS A 134 -6.88 8.17 -15.49
C LYS A 134 -6.07 9.27 -16.19
N THR A 135 -5.19 9.96 -15.48
CA THR A 135 -4.18 10.83 -16.09
C THR A 135 -3.15 9.96 -16.80
N ASN A 136 -2.93 10.19 -18.09
CA ASN A 136 -1.88 9.55 -18.88
C ASN A 136 -0.52 10.08 -18.41
N THR A 137 0.10 9.36 -17.47
CA THR A 137 1.52 9.51 -17.09
C THR A 137 2.16 8.14 -17.08
#